data_AF-A0A2G2YFL8-F1
#
_entry.id   AF-A0A2G2YFL8-F1
#
_cell.length_a   1.000
_cell.length_b   1.000
_cell.length_c   1.000
_cell.angle_alpha   90.00
_cell.angle_beta   90.00
_cell.angle_gamma   90.00
#
_symmetry.space_group_name_H-M   'P 1'
#
loop_
_entity.id
_entity.type
_entity.pdbx_description
1 polymer ?
#
loop_
_entity_poly.entity_id
_entity_poly.type
_entity_poly.pdbx_seq_one_letter_code
_entity_poly.pdbx_strand_id
1 'polypeptide(L)' 'MRHKETKQLVAMKYIEHGRKIDKNMAREILNSRSLRHPNIIHFKEVIVTPTHLGIVMEYVAGGELFDRI' A
#
# COMPACT_ATOMS: atom_id res chain seq x y z
N MET A 1 -1.23 -7.15 8.93
CA MET A 1 -2.13 -8.14 8.30
C MET A 1 -1.30 -9.30 7.76
N ARG A 2 -1.84 -10.51 7.56
CA ARG A 2 -1.08 -11.66 7.03
C ARG A 2 -1.74 -12.20 5.76
N HIS A 3 -0.98 -12.28 4.68
CA HIS A 3 -1.45 -12.88 3.43
C HIS A 3 -1.73 -14.39 3.64
N LYS A 4 -2.89 -14.88 3.18
CA LYS A 4 -3.39 -16.21 3.58
C LYS A 4 -2.56 -17.37 3.02
N GLU A 5 -2.12 -17.25 1.77
CA GLU A 5 -1.38 -18.29 1.05
C GLU A 5 0.10 -18.23 1.39
N THR A 6 0.74 -17.09 1.11
CA THR A 6 2.18 -16.90 1.32
C THR A 6 2.60 -16.75 2.79
N LYS A 7 1.64 -16.57 3.72
CA LYS A 7 1.87 -16.32 5.16
C LYS A 7 2.71 -15.07 5.48
N GLN A 8 3.04 -14.24 4.50
CA GLN A 8 3.83 -13.02 4.70
C GLN A 8 3.01 -11.92 5.38
N LEU A 9 3.68 -11.13 6.21
CA LEU A 9 3.11 -9.90 6.74
C LEU A 9 2.99 -8.84 5.65
N VAL A 10 1.88 -8.10 5.69
CA VAL A 10 1.57 -7.03 4.76
C VAL A 10 0.93 -5.86 5.50
N ALA A 11 1.16 -4.66 4.97
CA ALA A 11 0.47 -3.44 5.35
C ALA A 11 -0.61 -3.14 4.31
N MET A 12 -1.73 -2.58 4.76
CA MET A 12 -2.86 -2.23 3.89
C MET A 12 -3.30 -0.81 4.20
N LYS A 13 -3.20 0.08 3.22
CA LYS A 13 -3.69 1.47 3.29
C LYS A 13 -5.10 1.53 2.72
N TYR A 14 -6.07 1.99 3.51
CA TYR A 14 -7.45 2.17 3.09
C TYR A 14 -7.72 3.62 2.68
N ILE A 15 -8.39 3.80 1.56
CA ILE A 15 -8.76 5.12 1.03
C ILE A 15 -10.22 5.07 0.60
N GLU A 16 -11.06 5.96 1.14
CA GLU A 16 -12.47 6.07 0.77
C GLU A 16 -12.66 6.62 -0.65
N HIS A 17 -13.69 6.14 -1.35
CA HIS A 17 -14.08 6.70 -2.64
C HIS A 17 -14.70 8.10 -2.44
N GLY A 18 -14.22 9.07 -3.22
CA GLY A 18 -14.73 10.44 -3.16
C GLY A 18 -14.54 11.18 -4.47
N ARG A 19 -15.45 12.12 -4.77
CA ARG A 19 -15.51 12.84 -6.07
C ARG A 19 -14.22 13.57 -6.49
N LYS A 20 -13.34 13.94 -5.54
CA LYS A 20 -12.04 14.59 -5.81
C LYS A 20 -10.86 13.62 -5.81
N ILE A 21 -11.04 12.38 -5.38
CA ILE A 21 -9.96 11.44 -5.04
C ILE A 21 -9.59 10.52 -6.21
N ASP A 22 -10.48 10.29 -7.18
CA ASP A 22 -10.26 9.33 -8.28
C ASP A 22 -9.00 9.60 -9.13
N LYS A 23 -8.69 10.86 -9.46
CA LYS A 23 -7.47 11.20 -10.21
C LYS A 23 -6.19 10.95 -9.40
N ASN A 24 -6.23 11.25 -8.10
CA ASN A 24 -5.08 11.05 -7.22
C ASN A 24 -4.88 9.56 -6.89
N MET A 25 -5.96 8.79 -6.77
CA MET A 25 -5.92 7.34 -6.61
C MET A 25 -5.20 6.65 -7.77
N ALA A 26 -5.60 6.96 -9.01
CA ALA A 26 -4.97 6.36 -10.19
C ALA A 26 -3.45 6.65 -10.21
N ARG A 27 -3.06 7.86 -9.81
CA ARG A 27 -1.65 8.25 -9.71
C ARG A 27 -0.92 7.52 -8.59
N GLU A 28 -1.51 7.37 -7.41
CA GLU A 28 -0.92 6.60 -6.31
C GLU A 28 -0.68 5.13 -6.71
N ILE A 29 -1.64 4.51 -7.41
CA ILE A 29 -1.51 3.13 -7.89
C ILE A 29 -0.38 3.03 -8.94
N LEU A 30 -0.37 3.91 -9.93
CA LEU A 30 0.65 3.92 -10.98
C LEU A 30 2.05 4.13 -10.42
N ASN A 31 2.21 5.10 -9.51
CA ASN A 31 3.48 5.39 -8.85
C ASN A 31 3.93 4.21 -7.99
N SER A 32 3.03 3.60 -7.22
CA SER A 32 3.38 2.47 -6.36
C SER A 32 3.80 1.25 -7.19
N ARG A 33 3.15 1.00 -8.34
CA ARG A 33 3.50 -0.12 -9.24
C ARG A 33 4.83 0.06 -9.97
N SER A 34 5.26 1.29 -10.25
CA SER A 34 6.49 1.55 -11.00
C SER A 34 7.75 1.47 -10.12
N LEU A 35 7.60 1.57 -8.80
CA LEU A 35 8.70 1.55 -7.85
C LEU A 35 9.11 0.11 -7.51
N ARG A 36 10.26 -0.32 -8.02
CA ARG A 36 10.90 -1.61 -7.70
C ARG A 36 12.36 -1.39 -7.30
N HIS A 37 12.60 -1.34 -5.99
CA HIS A 37 13.93 -1.14 -5.43
C HIS A 37 14.01 -1.78 -4.02
N PRO A 38 15.14 -2.39 -3.63
CA PRO A 38 15.26 -3.06 -2.32
C PRO A 38 15.04 -2.16 -1.09
N ASN A 39 15.24 -0.85 -1.23
CA ASN A 39 15.03 0.13 -0.16
C ASN A 39 13.71 0.92 -0.28
N ILE A 40 12.81 0.53 -1.20
CA ILE A 40 11.50 1.14 -1.34
C ILE A 40 10.46 0.05 -1.03
N ILE A 41 9.48 0.39 -0.21
CA ILE A 41 8.41 -0.54 0.19
C ILE A 41 7.77 -1.14 -1.06
N HIS A 42 7.78 -2.46 -1.16
CA HIS A 42 7.28 -3.13 -2.34
C HIS A 42 5.75 -3.08 -2.40
N PHE A 43 5.22 -2.56 -3.50
CA PHE A 43 3.80 -2.67 -3.83
C PHE A 43 3.47 -4.13 -4.19
N LYS A 44 2.41 -4.68 -3.58
CA LYS A 44 1.95 -6.05 -3.87
C LYS A 44 0.74 -6.05 -4.79
N GLU A 45 -0.36 -5.47 -4.33
CA GLU A 45 -1.64 -5.49 -5.04
C GLU A 45 -2.55 -4.35 -4.62
N VAL A 46 -3.63 -4.13 -5.39
CA VAL A 46 -4.69 -3.18 -5.05
C VAL A 46 -6.03 -3.90 -5.04
N ILE A 47 -6.82 -3.64 -4.01
CA ILE A 47 -8.15 -4.19 -3.83
C ILE A 47 -9.15 -3.05 -3.94
N VAL A 48 -10.03 -3.12 -4.92
CA VAL A 48 -11.08 -2.12 -5.13
C VAL A 48 -12.39 -2.68 -4.57
N THR A 49 -13.02 -1.96 -3.68
CA THR A 49 -14.38 -2.24 -3.19
C THR A 49 -15.29 -1.06 -3.57
N PRO A 50 -16.63 -1.19 -3.52
CA PRO A 50 -17.53 -0.09 -3.89
C PRO A 50 -17.35 1.18 -3.04
N THR A 51 -16.81 1.05 -1.83
CA THR A 51 -16.68 2.14 -0.87
C THR A 51 -15.23 2.52 -0.60
N HIS A 52 -14.27 1.60 -0.77
CA HIS A 52 -12.85 1.84 -0.46
C HIS A 52 -11.87 1.22 -1.47
N LEU A 53 -10.73 1.86 -1.64
CA LEU A 53 -9.53 1.29 -2.24
C LEU A 53 -8.59 0.82 -1.12
N GLY A 54 -8.14 -0.42 -1.20
CA GLY A 54 -7.10 -0.98 -0.35
C GLY A 54 -5.80 -1.15 -1.13
N ILE A 55 -4.75 -0.45 -0.74
CA ILE A 55 -3.40 -0.63 -1.31
C ILE A 55 -2.62 -1.56 -0.40
N VAL A 56 -2.23 -2.73 -0.91
CA VAL A 56 -1.46 -3.74 -0.17
C VAL A 56 0.02 -3.59 -0.50
N MET A 57 0.83 -3.51 0.54
CA MET A 57 2.27 -3.30 0.45
C MET A 57 3.04 -4.16 1.45
N GLU A 58 4.35 -4.27 1.22
CA GLU A 58 5.27 -4.90 2.15
C GLU A 58 5.17 -4.27 3.55
N TYR A 59 5.22 -5.13 4.57
CA TYR A 59 5.23 -4.68 5.96
C TYR A 59 6.66 -4.60 6.48
N VAL A 60 7.05 -3.44 7.00
CA VAL A 60 8.34 -3.21 7.64
C VAL A 60 8.13 -3.16 9.15
N ALA A 61 8.68 -4.14 9.88
CA ALA A 61 8.55 -4.23 11.33
C ALA A 61 9.46 -3.25 12.10
N GLY A 62 10.33 -2.53 11.40
CA GLY A 62 11.40 -1.71 11.98
C GLY A 62 10.96 -0.41 12.65
N GLY A 63 9.67 -0.04 12.54
CA GLY A 63 9.16 1.26 12.98
C GLY A 63 9.59 2.41 12.06
N GLU A 64 9.30 3.64 12.46
CA GLU A 64 9.74 4.82 11.73
C GLU A 64 11.21 5.12 12.03
N LEU A 65 11.91 5.73 11.07
CA LEU A 65 13.31 6.12 11.27
C LEU A 65 13.42 7.21 12.35
N PHE A 66 12.42 8.10 12.45
CA PHE A 66 12.40 9.19 13.42
C PHE A 66 12.40 8.71 14.87
N ASP A 67 11.78 7.55 15.15
CA ASP A 67 11.75 6.96 16.50
C ASP A 67 13.12 6.41 16.94
N ARG A 68 14.11 6.36 16.04
CA ARG A 68 15.45 5.82 16.30
C ARG A 68 16.52 6.89 16.47
N ILE A 69 16.16 8.17 16.45
CA ILE A 69 17.09 9.32 16.54
C ILE A 69 16.75 10.19 17.74
#